data_AF-A0A6P0XUW7-F1
#
_entry.id   AF-A0A6P0XUW7-F1
#
_cell.length_a   1.000
_cell.length_b   1.000
_cell.length_c   1.000
_cell.angle_alpha   90.00
_cell.angle_beta   90.00
_cell.angle_gamma   90.00
#
_symmetry.space_group_name_H-M   'P 1'
#
loop_
_entity.id
_entity.type
_entity.pdbx_description
1 polymer ?
#
loop_
_entity_poly.entity_id
_entity_poly.type
_entity_poly.pdbx_seq_one_letter_code
_entity_poly.pdbx_strand_id
1 'polypeptide(L)'
;VVGEDVFACAISSAADDYRYAGVADTPEIFNCRLPKNIENKCRLMAAEMELSLAGIDLRETPEGEWYCFEVNPSPGFTYYQQETNQPISNAIAKLLASLKVKS
;
A
#
# COMPACT_ATOMS: atom_id res chain seq x y z
N VAL A 1 3.98 1.16 -2.05
CA VAL A 1 5.10 1.01 -3.02
C VAL A 1 6.37 1.48 -2.34
N VAL A 2 7.45 0.71 -2.44
CA VAL A 2 8.79 1.04 -1.91
C VAL A 2 9.80 0.80 -3.02
N GLY A 3 10.28 1.86 -3.68
CA GLY A 3 11.00 1.73 -4.94
C GLY A 3 10.16 0.95 -5.96
N GLU A 4 10.66 -0.19 -6.44
CA GLU A 4 9.92 -1.06 -7.38
C GLU A 4 9.05 -2.11 -6.68
N ASP A 5 9.17 -2.30 -5.35
CA ASP A 5 8.45 -3.32 -4.60
C ASP A 5 7.03 -2.84 -4.25
N VAL A 6 6.02 -3.70 -4.49
CA VAL A 6 4.62 -3.44 -4.15
C VAL A 6 4.17 -4.39 -3.05
N PHE A 7 3.75 -3.82 -1.92
CA PHE A 7 3.20 -4.54 -0.77
C PHE A 7 1.71 -4.19 -0.69
N ALA A 8 0.85 -5.12 -1.10
CA ALA A 8 -0.59 -4.92 -1.13
C ALA A 8 -1.24 -5.49 0.13
N CYS A 9 -2.13 -4.71 0.73
CA CYS A 9 -2.94 -5.10 1.87
C CYS A 9 -4.40 -4.91 1.47
N ALA A 10 -5.22 -5.94 1.69
CA ALA A 10 -6.67 -5.83 1.58
C ALA A 10 -7.26 -5.55 2.96
N ILE A 11 -8.33 -4.76 2.96
CA ILE A 11 -9.11 -4.45 4.16
C ILE A 11 -10.55 -4.87 3.87
N SER A 12 -11.09 -5.78 4.67
CA SER A 12 -12.50 -6.16 4.63
C SER A 12 -13.21 -5.56 5.84
N SER A 13 -14.21 -4.72 5.60
CA SER A 13 -15.03 -4.09 6.64
C SER A 13 -16.41 -3.76 6.10
N ALA A 14 -17.42 -3.83 6.96
CA ALA A 14 -18.77 -3.35 6.65
C ALA A 14 -18.91 -1.82 6.83
N ALA A 15 -17.92 -1.17 7.45
CA ALA A 15 -17.91 0.28 7.63
C ALA A 15 -17.44 1.01 6.36
N ASP A 16 -18.00 2.19 6.11
CA ASP A 16 -17.52 3.08 5.04
C ASP A 16 -16.08 3.56 5.29
N ASP A 17 -15.71 3.72 6.56
CA ASP A 17 -14.34 3.97 7.01
C ASP A 17 -13.95 2.94 8.08
N TYR A 18 -13.11 1.99 7.69
CA TYR A 18 -12.66 0.89 8.54
C TYR A 18 -11.96 1.37 9.83
N ARG A 19 -11.42 2.60 9.85
CA ARG A 19 -10.74 3.18 11.03
C ARG A 19 -11.70 3.47 12.18
N TYR A 20 -12.98 3.65 11.86
CA TYR A 20 -14.03 3.93 12.83
C TYR A 20 -15.01 2.76 12.97
N ALA A 21 -14.60 1.58 12.52
CA ALA A 21 -15.41 0.39 12.72
C ALA A 21 -15.56 0.14 14.23
N GLY A 22 -16.80 -0.02 14.68
CA GLY A 22 -17.10 -0.27 16.09
C GLY A 22 -16.52 -1.61 16.55
N VAL A 23 -16.54 -1.86 17.86
CA VAL A 23 -16.02 -3.10 18.48
C VAL A 23 -16.66 -4.37 17.89
N ALA A 24 -17.88 -4.26 17.36
CA ALA A 24 -18.60 -5.37 16.73
C ALA A 24 -18.18 -5.64 15.27
N ASP A 25 -17.36 -4.80 14.67
CA ASP A 25 -17.07 -4.78 13.22
C ASP A 25 -15.56 -4.58 12.95
N THR A 26 -14.72 -5.25 13.74
CA THR A 26 -13.26 -5.17 13.61
C THR A 26 -12.85 -5.50 12.17
N PRO A 27 -12.12 -4.61 11.47
CA PRO A 27 -11.76 -4.85 10.08
C PRO A 27 -10.74 -5.99 9.99
N GLU A 28 -10.91 -6.85 8.98
CA GLU A 28 -9.91 -7.86 8.65
C GLU A 28 -8.89 -7.27 7.69
N ILE A 29 -7.61 -7.37 8.04
CA ILE A 29 -6.50 -6.87 7.23
C ILE A 29 -5.58 -8.03 6.89
N PHE A 30 -5.34 -8.25 5.60
CA PHE A 30 -4.53 -9.38 5.13
C PHE A 30 -3.68 -8.99 3.93
N ASN A 31 -2.54 -9.68 3.77
CA ASN A 31 -1.75 -9.53 2.55
C ASN A 31 -2.54 -10.08 1.35
N CYS A 32 -2.35 -9.46 0.20
CA CYS A 32 -2.96 -9.92 -1.03
C CYS A 32 -2.01 -9.71 -2.21
N ARG A 33 -2.42 -10.20 -3.39
CA ARG A 33 -1.78 -9.86 -4.65
C ARG A 33 -2.76 -9.07 -5.48
N LEU A 34 -2.31 -7.91 -5.97
CA LEU A 34 -3.08 -7.15 -6.94
C LEU A 34 -3.02 -7.86 -8.32
N PRO A 35 -4.05 -7.68 -9.16
CA PRO A 35 -3.92 -7.98 -10.58
C PRO A 35 -2.70 -7.28 -11.17
N LYS A 36 -1.95 -7.96 -12.06
CA LYS A 36 -0.63 -7.48 -12.49
C LYS A 36 -0.67 -6.09 -13.14
N ASN A 37 -1.74 -5.79 -13.86
CA ASN A 37 -1.96 -4.47 -14.46
C ASN A 37 -2.14 -3.38 -13.38
N ILE A 38 -2.83 -3.65 -12.28
CA ILE A 38 -3.03 -2.71 -11.17
C ILE A 38 -1.72 -2.49 -10.41
N GLU A 39 -1.01 -3.57 -10.07
CA GLU A 39 0.32 -3.50 -9.44
C GLU A 39 1.29 -2.64 -10.27
N ASN A 40 1.32 -2.85 -11.58
CA ASN A 40 2.14 -2.06 -12.50
C ASN A 40 1.73 -0.58 -12.53
N LYS A 41 0.42 -0.28 -12.51
CA LYS A 41 -0.07 1.11 -12.45
C LYS A 41 0.37 1.79 -11.16
N CYS A 42 0.29 1.12 -10.01
CA CYS A 42 0.76 1.66 -8.72
C CYS A 42 2.25 2.02 -8.76
N ARG A 43 3.08 1.10 -9.28
CA ARG A 43 4.52 1.30 -9.42
C ARG A 43 4.86 2.47 -10.36
N LEU A 44 4.22 2.52 -11.53
CA LEU A 44 4.37 3.61 -12.49
C LEU A 44 3.94 4.95 -11.89
N MET A 45 2.80 4.99 -11.20
CA MET A 45 2.29 6.22 -10.57
C MET A 45 3.27 6.78 -9.53
N ALA A 46 3.83 5.93 -8.66
CA ALA A 46 4.85 6.36 -7.71
C ALA A 46 6.13 6.88 -8.40
N ALA A 47 6.58 6.21 -9.47
CA ALA A 47 7.75 6.61 -10.23
C ALA A 47 7.57 7.96 -10.97
N GLU A 48 6.44 8.15 -11.65
CA GLU A 48 6.11 9.41 -12.37
C GLU A 48 5.93 10.61 -11.42
N MET A 49 5.56 10.35 -10.16
CA MET A 49 5.50 11.37 -9.10
C MET A 49 6.83 11.56 -8.36
N GLU A 50 7.89 10.86 -8.78
CA GLU A 50 9.22 10.87 -8.14
C GLU A 50 9.18 10.45 -6.65
N LEU A 51 8.24 9.56 -6.28
CA LEU A 51 8.06 9.07 -4.93
C LEU A 51 8.75 7.72 -4.73
N SER A 52 9.90 7.73 -4.07
CA SER A 52 10.61 6.51 -3.63
C SER A 52 9.81 5.66 -2.63
N LEU A 53 8.85 6.26 -1.94
CA LEU A 53 7.91 5.62 -1.02
C LEU A 53 6.53 6.25 -1.24
N ALA A 54 5.52 5.42 -1.45
CA ALA A 54 4.13 5.87 -1.58
C ALA A 54 3.15 4.89 -0.94
N GLY A 55 2.20 5.40 -0.16
CA GLY A 55 0.95 4.72 0.15
C GLY A 55 -0.05 5.02 -0.96
N ILE A 56 -0.74 4.00 -1.48
CA ILE A 56 -1.71 4.18 -2.56
C ILE A 56 -3.00 3.52 -2.12
N ASP A 57 -4.04 4.34 -1.94
CA ASP A 57 -5.33 3.88 -1.48
C ASP A 57 -6.20 3.52 -2.68
N LEU A 58 -6.57 2.26 -2.75
CA LEU A 58 -7.36 1.69 -3.83
C LEU A 58 -8.69 1.15 -3.30
N ARG A 59 -9.71 1.17 -4.14
CA ARG A 59 -10.97 0.44 -3.92
C ARG A 59 -11.30 -0.40 -5.14
N GLU A 60 -11.61 -1.66 -4.90
CA GLU A 60 -12.17 -2.58 -5.88
C GLU A 60 -13.70 -2.55 -5.80
N THR A 61 -14.40 -2.52 -6.94
CA THR A 61 -15.86 -2.66 -6.99
C THR A 61 -16.25 -4.14 -7.08
N PRO A 62 -17.51 -4.50 -6.80
CA PRO A 62 -17.99 -5.88 -6.97
C PRO A 62 -17.81 -6.44 -8.39
N GLU A 63 -17.73 -5.58 -9.40
CA GLU A 63 -17.49 -5.92 -10.81
C GLU A 63 -16.00 -6.09 -11.15
N GLY A 64 -15.09 -5.85 -10.19
CA GLY A 64 -13.64 -5.97 -10.36
C GLY A 64 -12.95 -4.71 -10.92
N GLU A 65 -13.62 -3.56 -10.91
CA GLU A 65 -13.04 -2.29 -11.33
C GLU A 65 -12.25 -1.64 -10.18
N TRP A 66 -11.14 -0.97 -10.50
CA TRP A 66 -10.20 -0.42 -9.50
C TRP A 66 -10.11 1.10 -9.58
N TYR A 67 -10.32 1.76 -8.45
CA TYR A 67 -10.27 3.22 -8.32
C TYR A 67 -9.19 3.65 -7.32
N CYS A 68 -8.42 4.67 -7.67
CA CYS A 68 -7.40 5.27 -6.82
C CYS A 68 -7.95 6.52 -6.13
N PHE A 69 -7.86 6.58 -4.81
CA PHE A 69 -8.40 7.67 -3.99
C PHE A 69 -7.31 8.64 -3.55
N GLU A 70 -6.14 8.11 -3.18
CA GLU A 70 -5.02 8.89 -2.65
C GLU A 70 -3.68 8.27 -3.07
N VAL A 71 -2.68 9.13 -3.26
CA VAL A 71 -1.27 8.76 -3.30
C VAL A 71 -0.54 9.58 -2.24
N ASN A 72 -0.16 8.93 -1.14
CA ASN A 72 0.45 9.55 0.01
C ASN A 72 1.98 9.39 0.00
N PRO A 73 2.77 10.49 -0.05
CA PRO A 73 4.24 10.42 -0.06
C PRO A 73 4.85 10.09 1.31
N SER A 74 4.07 10.10 2.40
CA SER A 74 4.51 9.79 3.76
C SER A 74 3.52 8.86 4.48
N PRO A 75 3.38 7.61 4.02
CA PRO A 75 2.38 6.70 4.54
C PRO A 75 2.77 6.15 5.93
N GLY A 76 1.79 6.06 6.83
CA GLY A 76 1.90 5.19 8.00
C GLY A 76 1.82 3.73 7.57
N PHE A 77 2.92 2.97 7.67
CA PHE A 77 2.98 1.58 7.17
C PHE A 77 3.09 0.52 8.28
N THR A 78 3.47 0.89 9.50
CA THR A 78 3.80 -0.06 10.57
C THR A 78 2.61 -0.93 10.98
N TYR A 79 1.42 -0.33 11.08
CA TYR A 79 0.17 -1.02 11.35
C TYR A 79 -0.09 -2.13 10.31
N TYR A 80 -0.09 -1.78 9.03
CA TYR A 80 -0.31 -2.77 7.95
C TYR A 80 0.77 -3.85 7.89
N GLN A 81 2.03 -3.50 8.15
CA GLN A 81 3.09 -4.50 8.23
C GLN A 81 2.83 -5.51 9.34
N GLN A 82 2.39 -5.06 10.53
CA GLN A 82 2.10 -5.93 11.66
C GLN A 82 0.92 -6.86 11.34
N GLU A 83 -0.17 -6.31 10.82
CA GLU A 83 -1.37 -7.10 10.49
C GLU A 83 -1.11 -8.11 9.36
N THR A 84 -0.27 -7.77 8.38
CA THR A 84 -0.07 -8.60 7.17
C THR A 84 1.23 -9.41 7.14
N ASN A 85 2.10 -9.23 8.15
CA ASN A 85 3.45 -9.80 8.23
C ASN A 85 4.34 -9.49 7.00
N GLN A 86 4.09 -8.38 6.29
CA GLN A 86 4.87 -7.99 5.12
C GLN A 86 6.16 -7.25 5.51
N PRO A 87 7.29 -7.47 4.80
CA PRO A 87 8.59 -6.93 5.19
C PRO A 87 8.83 -5.48 4.71
N ILE A 88 7.85 -4.58 4.91
CA ILE A 88 7.87 -3.20 4.39
C ILE A 88 9.06 -2.40 4.95
N SER A 89 9.30 -2.46 6.27
CA SER A 89 10.41 -1.78 6.92
C SER A 89 11.76 -2.24 6.37
N ASN A 90 11.90 -3.53 6.05
CA ASN A 90 13.12 -4.09 5.48
C ASN A 90 13.33 -3.60 4.04
N ALA A 91 12.26 -3.50 3.25
CA ALA A 91 12.34 -2.94 1.91
C ALA A 91 12.75 -1.46 1.95
N ILE A 92 12.19 -0.67 2.86
CA ILE A 92 12.56 0.74 3.05
C ILE A 92 14.04 0.86 3.45
N ALA A 93 14.49 0.07 4.41
CA ALA A 93 15.89 0.07 4.84
C ALA A 93 16.84 -0.30 3.70
N LYS A 94 16.51 -1.32 2.90
CA LYS A 94 17.29 -1.71 1.71
C LYS A 94 17.32 -0.60 0.67
N LEU A 95 16.19 0.05 0.42
CA LEU A 95 16.10 1.16 -0.52
C LEU A 95 17.05 2.28 -0.08
N LEU A 96 16.95 2.73 1.17
CA LEU A 96 17.81 3.77 1.73
C LEU A 96 19.30 3.40 1.68
N ALA A 97 19.65 2.15 2.00
CA ALA A 97 21.03 1.67 1.94
C ALA A 97 21.58 1.57 0.50
N SER A 98 20.70 1.42 -0.50
CA SER A 98 21.09 1.34 -1.91
C SER A 98 21.23 2.70 -2.59
N LEU A 99 20.72 3.77 -1.99
CA LEU A 99 20.86 5.12 -2.52
C LEU A 99 22.33 5.52 -2.51
N LYS A 100 22.89 5.72 -3.71
CA LYS A 100 24.18 6.39 -3.84
C LYS A 100 23.98 7.86 -3.48
N VAL A 101 24.73 8.35 -2.51
CA VAL A 101 24.83 9.80 -2.26
C VAL A 101 25.31 10.44 -3.56
N LYS A 102 24.50 11.32 -4.15
CA LYS A 102 24.95 12.14 -5.29
C LYS A 102 26.11 13.01 -4.79
N SER A 103 27.33 12.66 -5.21
CA SER A 103 28.55 13.45 -5.05
C SER A 103 28.55 14.64 -5.99
#